data_AF-A0A0F9A932-F1
#
_entry.id   AF-A0A0F9A932-F1
#
_cell.length_a   1.000
_cell.length_b   1.000
_cell.length_c   1.000
_cell.angle_alpha   90.00
_cell.angle_beta   90.00
_cell.angle_gamma   90.00
#
_symmetry.space_group_name_H-M   'P 1'
#
loop_
_entity.id
_entity.type
_entity.pdbx_description
1 polymer ?
#
loop_
_entity_poly.entity_id
_entity_poly.type
_entity_poly.pdbx_seq_one_letter_code
_entity_poly.pdbx_strand_id
1 'polypeptide(L)'
;MSRPLPTAGGTDRIDRFLAFGANGLGGMNANIAVLDTNNATFATATSLWTDTAHGYLLGLKIQFSAVGTGATGFLITTDYYVTDVSANTFGLATTLANAIAGTKITAVDNSAGTWTVEVQSGQILRAGPPAGEIWEIFRMMIRLEDGAAQFNADKYGAVNALTNGVQIQIGQSDDTVLHYLTGEAEDGTAQHSLKSNMDWFGAHYNIKEATFGSGNDAIVGRWSFWKGEKDQRGLILYGYRGDEFQVVINDDLSGLVKHEFHIEGTKIR
;
A
#
# COMPACT_ATOMS: atom_id res chain seq x y z
N MET A 1 -31.76 -34.47 16.90
CA MET A 1 -32.10 -33.04 16.67
C MET A 1 -31.08 -32.47 15.71
N SER A 2 -31.43 -32.32 14.42
CA SER A 2 -30.54 -31.72 13.43
C SER A 2 -30.47 -30.21 13.67
N ARG A 3 -29.28 -29.69 13.94
CA ARG A 3 -29.06 -28.24 14.05
C ARG A 3 -29.28 -27.63 12.66
N PRO A 4 -30.11 -26.58 12.51
CA PRO A 4 -30.29 -25.92 11.22
C PRO A 4 -28.95 -25.31 10.76
N LEU A 5 -28.63 -25.46 9.48
CA LEU A 5 -27.56 -24.70 8.85
C LEU A 5 -27.92 -23.21 8.88
N PRO A 6 -26.97 -22.31 9.18
CA PRO A 6 -27.25 -20.87 9.13
C PRO A 6 -27.63 -20.50 7.70
N THR A 7 -28.83 -19.96 7.52
CA THR A 7 -29.30 -19.34 6.28
C THR A 7 -28.45 -18.12 5.96
N ALA A 8 -27.81 -18.14 4.78
CA ALA A 8 -27.13 -16.99 4.20
C ALA A 8 -28.13 -15.85 3.98
N GLY A 9 -28.10 -14.85 4.85
CA GLY A 9 -28.92 -13.64 4.74
C GLY A 9 -28.18 -12.47 5.36
N GLY A 10 -27.74 -11.53 4.51
CA GLY A 10 -27.11 -10.28 4.93
C GLY A 10 -25.93 -9.92 4.03
N THR A 11 -25.94 -8.69 3.52
CA THR A 11 -24.91 -8.03 2.70
C THR A 11 -23.59 -7.77 3.45
N ASP A 12 -23.18 -8.66 4.35
CA ASP A 12 -21.99 -8.52 5.21
C ASP A 12 -20.69 -9.03 4.57
N ARG A 13 -20.72 -9.23 3.25
CA ARG A 13 -19.56 -9.64 2.48
C ARG A 13 -18.75 -8.40 2.12
N ILE A 14 -17.52 -8.35 2.61
CA ILE A 14 -16.57 -7.30 2.26
C ILE A 14 -15.83 -7.80 1.02
N ASP A 15 -16.24 -7.31 -0.14
CA ASP A 15 -15.47 -7.43 -1.38
C ASP A 15 -14.74 -6.12 -1.63
N ARG A 16 -13.43 -6.09 -1.36
CA ARG A 16 -12.60 -4.92 -1.62
C ARG A 16 -11.60 -5.22 -2.74
N PHE A 17 -11.79 -4.55 -3.88
CA PHE A 17 -10.86 -4.51 -5.00
C PHE A 17 -9.82 -3.39 -4.89
N LEU A 18 -8.54 -3.75 -4.74
CA LEU A 18 -7.41 -2.84 -4.79
C LEU A 18 -6.63 -3.13 -6.06
N ALA A 19 -6.49 -2.17 -6.97
CA ALA A 19 -5.88 -2.42 -8.27
C ALA A 19 -4.91 -1.34 -8.71
N PHE A 20 -3.91 -1.76 -9.47
CA PHE A 20 -2.99 -0.94 -10.24
C PHE A 20 -3.05 -1.35 -11.71
N GLY A 21 -3.19 -0.35 -12.59
CA GLY A 21 -3.17 -0.53 -14.03
C GLY A 21 -3.39 0.81 -14.74
N ALA A 22 -2.81 0.97 -15.93
CA ALA A 22 -2.80 2.24 -16.67
C ALA A 22 -4.18 2.75 -17.13
N ASN A 23 -5.28 2.04 -16.90
CA ASN A 23 -6.63 2.48 -17.24
C ASN A 23 -7.63 1.95 -16.20
N GLY A 24 -8.29 2.89 -15.51
CA GLY A 24 -8.95 2.66 -14.23
C GLY A 24 -10.23 1.81 -14.25
N LEU A 25 -10.63 1.40 -13.05
CA LEU A 25 -12.00 1.10 -12.66
C LEU A 25 -12.18 1.50 -11.19
N GLY A 26 -13.25 2.25 -10.93
CA GLY A 26 -13.51 2.92 -9.65
C GLY A 26 -13.87 1.98 -8.51
N GLY A 27 -13.66 2.47 -7.29
CA GLY A 27 -14.22 1.89 -6.08
C GLY A 27 -13.39 2.08 -4.81
N MET A 28 -12.09 2.34 -4.93
CA MET A 28 -11.22 2.71 -3.81
C MET A 28 -10.20 3.73 -4.27
N ASN A 29 -9.93 4.74 -3.43
CA ASN A 29 -8.77 5.61 -3.58
C ASN A 29 -7.52 4.75 -3.37
N ALA A 30 -7.07 4.06 -4.42
CA ALA A 30 -5.67 3.68 -4.48
C ALA A 30 -4.91 4.99 -4.48
N ASN A 31 -4.29 5.33 -3.35
CA ASN A 31 -3.36 6.45 -3.30
C ASN A 31 -2.12 6.03 -4.09
N ILE A 32 -2.21 6.12 -5.42
CA ILE A 32 -1.13 5.81 -6.35
C ILE A 32 -0.11 6.94 -6.24
N ALA A 33 0.82 6.78 -5.31
CA ALA A 33 2.06 7.54 -5.24
C ALA A 33 2.96 7.10 -6.39
N VAL A 34 2.83 7.70 -7.57
CA VAL A 34 3.87 7.52 -8.60
C VAL A 34 5.19 8.01 -7.98
N LEU A 35 6.26 7.21 -8.10
CA LEU A 35 7.61 7.65 -7.81
C LEU A 35 7.90 8.86 -8.69
N ASP A 36 7.71 10.04 -8.15
CA ASP A 36 7.86 11.29 -8.86
C ASP A 36 8.92 12.13 -8.17
N THR A 37 9.77 12.75 -8.98
CA THR A 37 10.80 13.68 -8.52
C THR A 37 10.40 15.05 -9.01
N ASN A 38 9.85 15.87 -8.13
CA ASN A 38 9.35 17.19 -8.45
C ASN A 38 10.12 18.27 -7.71
N ASN A 39 10.05 19.49 -8.24
CA ASN A 39 10.58 20.65 -7.55
C ASN A 39 9.44 21.36 -6.82
N ALA A 40 9.48 21.36 -5.48
CA ALA A 40 8.54 22.09 -4.66
C ALA A 40 9.20 23.35 -4.09
N THR A 41 8.43 24.44 -3.98
CA THR A 41 8.89 25.68 -3.36
C THR A 41 8.22 25.87 -2.00
N PHE A 42 9.01 26.16 -0.97
CA PHE A 42 8.47 26.36 0.38
C PHE A 42 8.01 27.81 0.59
N ALA A 43 6.78 27.98 1.09
CA ALA A 43 6.22 29.27 1.48
C ALA A 43 6.14 29.39 3.01
N THR A 44 6.94 30.32 3.55
CA THR A 44 7.20 30.45 4.99
C THR A 44 6.01 31.01 5.76
N ALA A 45 5.26 31.93 5.13
CA ALA A 45 4.07 32.55 5.72
C ALA A 45 2.91 31.57 5.97
N THR A 46 2.87 30.45 5.24
CA THR A 46 1.77 29.48 5.28
C THR A 46 2.18 28.09 5.77
N SER A 47 3.50 27.83 5.87
CA SER A 47 4.05 26.48 6.08
C SER A 47 3.52 25.46 5.05
N LEU A 48 3.32 25.91 3.81
CA LEU A 48 2.91 25.07 2.69
C LEU A 48 4.00 25.03 1.64
N TRP A 49 4.12 23.88 1.01
CA TRP A 49 4.90 23.64 -0.18
C TRP A 49 4.03 23.85 -1.40
N THR A 50 4.59 24.48 -2.43
CA THR A 50 3.92 24.72 -3.72
C THR A 50 4.58 23.84 -4.78
N ASP A 51 3.78 22.99 -5.39
CA ASP A 51 4.13 22.13 -6.51
C ASP A 51 2.86 22.00 -7.37
N THR A 52 2.91 22.47 -8.62
CA THR A 52 1.70 22.67 -9.42
C THR A 52 1.23 21.33 -9.98
N ALA A 53 -0.05 21.00 -9.79
CA ALA A 53 -0.63 19.75 -10.26
C ALA A 53 0.12 18.49 -9.78
N HIS A 54 0.62 18.53 -8.54
CA HIS A 54 1.49 17.50 -7.98
C HIS A 54 0.87 16.10 -7.85
N GLY A 55 -0.46 15.97 -7.89
CA GLY A 55 -1.15 14.68 -7.77
C GLY A 55 -1.02 13.98 -6.41
N TYR A 56 -0.23 14.52 -5.47
CA TYR A 56 -0.10 14.01 -4.11
C TYR A 56 -1.43 13.87 -3.37
N LEU A 57 -1.42 12.94 -2.42
CA LEU A 57 -2.59 12.57 -1.62
C LEU A 57 -2.23 12.64 -0.13
N LEU A 58 -3.26 12.82 0.70
CA LEU A 58 -3.09 12.88 2.15
C LEU A 58 -2.39 11.60 2.66
N GLY A 59 -1.38 11.76 3.49
CA GLY A 59 -0.58 10.68 4.07
C GLY A 59 0.53 10.15 3.15
N LEU A 60 0.72 10.72 1.95
CA LEU A 60 1.80 10.31 1.06
C LEU A 60 3.17 10.52 1.71
N LYS A 61 4.02 9.49 1.70
CA LYS A 61 5.38 9.58 2.20
C LYS A 61 6.32 10.18 1.15
N ILE A 62 7.06 11.20 1.53
CA ILE A 62 8.05 11.88 0.69
C ILE A 62 9.36 12.08 1.45
N GLN A 63 10.46 12.26 0.73
CA GLN A 63 11.71 12.80 1.25
C GLN A 63 12.15 13.98 0.39
N PHE A 64 13.16 14.69 0.85
CA PHE A 64 13.91 15.61 0.02
C PHE A 64 15.28 15.03 -0.32
N SER A 65 15.73 15.21 -1.56
CA SER A 65 17.09 14.81 -1.99
C SER A 65 18.04 15.97 -2.22
N ALA A 66 17.52 17.20 -2.25
CA ALA A 66 18.33 18.40 -2.30
C ALA A 66 17.77 19.47 -1.38
N VAL A 67 18.68 20.15 -0.68
CA VAL A 67 18.39 21.30 0.17
C VAL A 67 18.34 22.54 -0.72
N GLY A 68 17.20 23.23 -0.78
CA GLY A 68 17.17 24.63 -1.21
C GLY A 68 17.85 25.53 -0.18
N THR A 69 18.24 26.74 -0.56
CA THR A 69 18.77 27.73 0.39
C THR A 69 17.65 28.28 1.28
N GLY A 70 17.19 27.53 2.30
CA GLY A 70 16.30 28.18 3.27
C GLY A 70 15.39 27.40 4.20
N ALA A 71 15.30 26.08 4.15
CA ALA A 71 14.38 25.36 5.06
C ALA A 71 15.15 24.61 6.17
N THR A 72 15.41 25.26 7.31
CA THR A 72 16.17 24.66 8.43
C THR A 72 15.33 23.65 9.23
N GLY A 73 14.01 23.71 9.11
CA GLY A 73 13.06 22.76 9.72
C GLY A 73 12.87 21.45 8.95
N PHE A 74 13.55 21.28 7.81
CA PHE A 74 13.46 20.07 6.99
C PHE A 74 14.85 19.52 6.71
N LEU A 75 14.96 18.20 6.66
CA LEU A 75 16.18 17.46 6.46
C LEU A 75 16.03 16.59 5.21
N ILE A 76 17.10 16.48 4.42
CA ILE A 76 17.14 15.49 3.33
C ILE A 76 17.08 14.07 3.91
N THR A 77 16.61 13.12 3.11
CA THR A 77 16.52 11.69 3.50
C THR A 77 15.68 11.41 4.75
N THR A 78 14.91 12.39 5.22
CA THR A 78 13.97 12.24 6.33
C THR A 78 12.58 12.04 5.77
N ASP A 79 11.89 11.01 6.25
CA ASP A 79 10.52 10.70 5.85
C ASP A 79 9.54 11.75 6.38
N TYR A 80 8.76 12.33 5.48
CA TYR A 80 7.67 13.25 5.77
C TYR A 80 6.37 12.74 5.17
N TYR A 81 5.25 13.12 5.79
CA TYR A 81 3.92 12.71 5.37
C TYR A 81 3.11 13.93 4.89
N VAL A 82 2.61 13.85 3.66
CA VAL A 82 1.81 14.89 3.01
C VAL A 82 0.51 15.14 3.78
N THR A 83 0.20 16.42 4.04
CA THR A 83 -1.05 16.88 4.65
C THR A 83 -1.54 18.16 3.96
N ASP A 84 -2.67 18.73 4.38
CA ASP A 84 -3.22 20.00 3.83
C ASP A 84 -3.19 20.09 2.30
N VAL A 85 -3.66 19.03 1.64
CA VAL A 85 -3.49 18.83 0.20
C VAL A 85 -4.49 19.65 -0.61
N SER A 86 -3.99 20.42 -1.57
CA SER A 86 -4.76 21.03 -2.66
C SER A 86 -4.24 20.54 -4.01
N ALA A 87 -4.73 21.11 -5.12
CA ALA A 87 -4.19 20.78 -6.45
C ALA A 87 -2.75 21.26 -6.66
N ASN A 88 -2.31 22.28 -5.92
CA ASN A 88 -1.04 22.98 -6.16
C ASN A 88 -0.20 23.17 -4.90
N THR A 89 -0.69 22.73 -3.74
CA THR A 89 -0.03 22.96 -2.46
C THR A 89 -0.24 21.80 -1.51
N PHE A 90 0.73 21.58 -0.64
CA PHE A 90 0.65 20.59 0.41
C PHE A 90 1.43 21.03 1.66
N GLY A 91 1.01 20.56 2.83
CA GLY A 91 1.78 20.61 4.07
C GLY A 91 2.54 19.30 4.30
N LEU A 92 3.43 19.29 5.29
CA LEU A 92 4.16 18.10 5.71
C LEU A 92 4.05 17.87 7.21
N ALA A 93 3.95 16.62 7.61
CA ALA A 93 3.95 16.18 9.00
C ALA A 93 5.10 15.19 9.25
N THR A 94 5.54 15.06 10.50
CA THR A 94 6.59 14.13 10.92
C THR A 94 6.13 12.68 11.06
N THR A 95 4.81 12.45 11.11
CA THR A 95 4.20 11.13 11.21
C THR A 95 2.91 11.08 10.40
N LEU A 96 2.51 9.88 9.97
CA LEU A 96 1.24 9.68 9.27
C LEU A 96 0.04 10.10 10.12
N ALA A 97 0.05 9.77 11.42
CA ALA A 97 -1.01 10.15 12.34
C ALA A 97 -1.19 11.69 12.42
N ASN A 98 -0.09 12.44 12.46
CA ASN A 98 -0.12 13.89 12.42
C ASN A 98 -0.66 14.41 11.08
N ALA A 99 -0.28 13.79 9.96
CA ALA A 99 -0.80 14.16 8.65
C ALA A 99 -2.32 13.98 8.57
N ILE A 100 -2.85 12.84 9.04
CA ILE A 100 -4.30 12.55 9.10
C ILE A 100 -5.03 13.54 10.02
N ALA A 101 -4.40 13.90 11.15
CA ALA A 101 -4.94 14.88 12.08
C ALA A 101 -4.82 16.35 11.60
N GLY A 102 -4.23 16.60 10.42
CA GLY A 102 -3.98 17.97 9.91
C GLY A 102 -2.89 18.73 10.69
N THR A 103 -2.09 18.04 11.48
CA THR A 103 -1.01 18.63 12.27
C THR A 103 0.27 18.70 11.43
N LYS A 104 0.44 19.81 10.70
CA LYS A 104 1.66 20.06 9.92
C LYS A 104 2.82 20.60 10.76
N ILE A 105 4.04 20.34 10.28
CA ILE A 105 5.27 20.97 10.74
C ILE A 105 5.13 22.48 10.54
N THR A 106 5.30 23.24 11.62
CA THR A 106 5.43 24.70 11.55
C THR A 106 6.91 25.02 11.43
N ALA A 107 7.34 25.49 10.27
CA ALA A 107 8.73 25.92 10.11
C ALA A 107 8.84 27.42 10.38
N VAL A 108 9.22 27.75 11.61
CA VAL A 108 9.69 29.09 11.98
C VAL A 108 11.10 29.28 11.42
N ASP A 109 11.35 30.45 10.81
CA ASP A 109 12.65 30.92 10.30
C ASP A 109 13.15 30.38 8.95
N ASN A 110 12.28 29.82 8.13
CA ASN A 110 12.69 29.43 6.78
C ASN A 110 12.78 30.65 5.84
N SER A 111 13.73 30.66 4.91
CA SER A 111 13.71 31.49 3.70
C SER A 111 13.11 30.68 2.54
N ALA A 112 12.39 31.37 1.64
CA ALA A 112 11.81 30.72 0.46
C ALA A 112 12.92 30.05 -0.37
N GLY A 113 12.69 28.82 -0.83
CA GLY A 113 13.65 28.06 -1.62
C GLY A 113 12.99 26.90 -2.35
N THR A 114 13.60 26.50 -3.47
CA THR A 114 13.20 25.32 -4.25
C THR A 114 13.91 24.09 -3.70
N TRP A 115 13.16 23.03 -3.44
CA TRP A 115 13.66 21.73 -2.99
C TRP A 115 13.24 20.65 -3.98
N THR A 116 14.09 19.65 -4.16
CA THR A 116 13.74 18.46 -4.90
C THR A 116 13.05 17.49 -3.95
N VAL A 117 11.76 17.26 -4.20
CA VAL A 117 10.90 16.31 -3.53
C VAL A 117 11.02 14.98 -4.24
N GLU A 118 11.26 13.93 -3.47
CA GLU A 118 11.21 12.55 -3.92
C GLU A 118 10.07 11.85 -3.21
N VAL A 119 9.04 11.50 -3.98
CA VAL A 119 8.03 10.58 -3.49
C VAL A 119 8.71 9.26 -3.19
N GLN A 120 8.56 8.76 -1.96
CA GLN A 120 9.19 7.49 -1.59
C GLN A 120 8.40 6.32 -2.19
N SER A 121 9.11 5.33 -2.75
CA SER A 121 8.46 4.11 -3.24
C SER A 121 7.91 3.35 -2.05
N GLY A 122 6.63 3.51 -1.83
CA GLY A 122 5.94 2.91 -0.72
C GLY A 122 4.46 3.14 -0.90
N GLN A 123 3.89 2.56 -1.95
CA GLN A 123 2.44 2.54 -2.08
C GLN A 123 1.90 1.54 -1.06
N ILE A 124 1.20 2.05 -0.04
CA ILE A 124 0.51 1.21 0.93
C ILE A 124 -0.97 1.21 0.57
N LEU A 125 -1.46 0.07 0.08
CA LEU A 125 -2.88 -0.18 0.00
C LEU A 125 -3.38 -0.67 1.34
N ARG A 126 -4.47 -0.07 1.84
CA ARG A 126 -5.00 -0.35 3.18
C ARG A 126 -6.44 -0.85 3.09
N ALA A 127 -6.75 -1.86 3.89
CA ALA A 127 -8.11 -2.27 4.16
C ALA A 127 -8.26 -2.53 5.66
N GLY A 128 -8.97 -1.63 6.34
CA GLY A 128 -9.29 -1.76 7.76
C GLY A 128 -10.76 -1.50 8.07
N PRO A 129 -11.28 -2.07 9.17
CA PRO A 129 -12.57 -1.70 9.74
C PRO A 129 -12.63 -0.23 10.18
N PRO A 130 -13.77 0.47 9.98
CA PRO A 130 -14.05 1.71 10.68
C PRO A 130 -14.00 1.53 12.21
N ALA A 131 -13.79 2.64 12.93
CA ALA A 131 -13.80 2.62 14.39
C ALA A 131 -15.10 2.00 14.94
N GLY A 132 -14.96 1.05 15.87
CA GLY A 132 -16.08 0.33 16.47
C GLY A 132 -16.49 -0.96 15.74
N GLU A 133 -15.98 -1.21 14.53
CA GLU A 133 -16.20 -2.47 13.81
C GLU A 133 -15.06 -3.47 14.03
N ILE A 134 -15.38 -4.75 13.81
CA ILE A 134 -14.40 -5.83 13.77
C ILE A 134 -14.60 -6.61 12.48
N TRP A 135 -13.52 -6.76 11.72
CA TRP A 135 -13.52 -7.48 10.46
C TRP A 135 -12.69 -8.76 10.58
N GLU A 136 -13.12 -9.80 9.88
CA GLU A 136 -12.38 -11.04 9.69
C GLU A 136 -12.03 -11.20 8.21
N ILE A 137 -10.73 -11.12 7.89
CA ILE A 137 -10.20 -11.28 6.53
C ILE A 137 -9.76 -12.72 6.33
N PHE A 138 -10.36 -13.41 5.37
CA PHE A 138 -10.12 -14.84 5.19
C PHE A 138 -9.26 -15.17 3.97
N ARG A 139 -9.17 -14.27 2.99
CA ARG A 139 -8.26 -14.43 1.86
C ARG A 139 -7.93 -13.14 1.12
N MET A 140 -6.86 -13.23 0.34
CA MET A 140 -6.49 -12.27 -0.69
C MET A 140 -6.29 -13.02 -2.01
N MET A 141 -6.88 -12.53 -3.08
CA MET A 141 -6.56 -12.95 -4.46
C MET A 141 -5.58 -11.94 -5.04
N ILE A 142 -4.59 -12.44 -5.78
CA ILE A 142 -3.65 -11.62 -6.53
C ILE A 142 -3.83 -11.92 -8.01
N ARG A 143 -3.79 -10.88 -8.84
CA ARG A 143 -3.68 -11.01 -10.28
C ARG A 143 -2.57 -10.09 -10.78
N LEU A 144 -1.59 -10.66 -11.46
CA LEU A 144 -0.56 -9.91 -12.15
C LEU A 144 -0.70 -10.22 -13.64
N GLU A 145 -0.87 -9.19 -14.48
CA GLU A 145 -0.87 -9.34 -15.93
C GLU A 145 0.31 -8.59 -16.54
N ASP A 146 0.93 -9.20 -17.53
CA ASP A 146 2.02 -8.59 -18.26
C ASP A 146 2.02 -9.03 -19.74
N GLY A 147 2.74 -8.29 -20.58
CA GLY A 147 2.90 -8.62 -21.99
C GLY A 147 3.52 -10.00 -22.19
N ALA A 148 3.34 -10.57 -23.40
CA ALA A 148 3.62 -11.96 -23.80
C ALA A 148 5.06 -12.50 -23.65
N ALA A 149 5.92 -11.84 -22.87
CA ALA A 149 7.18 -12.42 -22.44
C ALA A 149 6.92 -13.38 -21.27
N GLN A 150 7.49 -14.58 -21.36
CA GLN A 150 7.30 -15.67 -20.41
C GLN A 150 7.46 -15.23 -18.95
N PHE A 151 6.51 -15.62 -18.10
CA PHE A 151 6.56 -15.42 -16.66
C PHE A 151 7.58 -16.36 -16.02
N ASN A 152 8.85 -15.96 -16.05
CA ASN A 152 9.92 -16.75 -15.45
C ASN A 152 9.93 -16.63 -13.92
N ALA A 153 10.43 -17.66 -13.24
CA ALA A 153 10.48 -17.72 -11.78
C ALA A 153 11.30 -16.59 -11.14
N ASP A 154 12.36 -16.12 -11.81
CA ASP A 154 13.31 -15.08 -11.37
C ASP A 154 12.85 -13.65 -11.67
N LYS A 155 11.70 -13.49 -12.33
CA LYS A 155 11.12 -12.20 -12.75
C LYS A 155 9.93 -11.82 -11.88
N TYR A 156 9.47 -10.58 -11.94
CA TYR A 156 8.19 -10.17 -11.35
C TYR A 156 7.21 -9.86 -12.48
N GLY A 157 6.25 -10.75 -12.75
CA GLY A 157 5.59 -10.75 -14.06
C GLY A 157 6.54 -11.14 -15.17
N ALA A 158 6.58 -10.35 -16.24
CA ALA A 158 7.56 -10.47 -17.31
C ALA A 158 8.72 -9.46 -17.20
N VAL A 159 8.66 -8.53 -16.24
CA VAL A 159 9.73 -7.57 -15.93
C VAL A 159 10.80 -8.16 -14.99
N ASN A 160 11.90 -7.42 -14.79
CA ASN A 160 12.94 -7.82 -13.85
C ASN A 160 12.39 -8.01 -12.44
N ALA A 161 13.07 -8.82 -11.62
CA ALA A 161 12.79 -8.89 -10.20
C ALA A 161 12.78 -7.49 -9.57
N LEU A 162 11.88 -7.30 -8.61
CA LEU A 162 11.79 -6.07 -7.84
C LEU A 162 12.99 -5.94 -6.90
N THR A 163 13.40 -4.71 -6.60
CA THR A 163 14.58 -4.46 -5.74
C THR A 163 14.22 -4.63 -4.27
N ASN A 164 13.12 -4.02 -3.84
CA ASN A 164 12.61 -3.97 -2.47
C ASN A 164 11.43 -4.94 -2.25
N GLY A 165 10.67 -5.23 -3.30
CA GLY A 165 9.55 -6.16 -3.38
C GLY A 165 8.21 -5.61 -2.90
N VAL A 166 7.23 -6.51 -2.88
CA VAL A 166 5.92 -6.31 -2.28
C VAL A 166 5.87 -7.00 -0.92
N GLN A 167 5.33 -6.32 0.09
CA GLN A 167 5.12 -6.87 1.42
C GLN A 167 3.63 -6.89 1.74
N ILE A 168 3.20 -7.94 2.41
CA ILE A 168 1.83 -8.07 2.91
C ILE A 168 1.92 -8.14 4.42
N GLN A 169 1.20 -7.27 5.10
CA GLN A 169 1.31 -7.12 6.55
C GLN A 169 -0.03 -6.76 7.19
N ILE A 170 -0.10 -6.95 8.49
CA ILE A 170 -1.09 -6.32 9.35
C ILE A 170 -0.37 -5.17 10.04
N GLY A 171 -0.89 -3.97 9.89
CA GLY A 171 -0.35 -2.78 10.52
C GLY A 171 -1.45 -1.92 11.12
N GLN A 172 -1.07 -0.72 11.54
CA GLN A 172 -1.99 0.28 12.05
C GLN A 172 -1.96 1.54 11.17
N SER A 173 -2.93 2.43 11.37
CA SER A 173 -3.06 3.70 10.66
C SER A 173 -1.89 4.67 10.86
N ASP A 174 -0.97 4.38 11.78
CA ASP A 174 0.24 5.15 12.07
C ASP A 174 1.52 4.50 11.49
N ASP A 175 1.37 3.50 10.61
CA ASP A 175 2.44 2.69 10.01
C ASP A 175 3.13 1.71 10.96
N THR A 176 2.65 1.57 12.20
CA THR A 176 3.12 0.50 13.08
C THR A 176 2.79 -0.85 12.45
N VAL A 177 3.81 -1.66 12.19
CA VAL A 177 3.61 -3.03 11.72
C VAL A 177 3.36 -3.94 12.91
N LEU A 178 2.26 -4.68 12.86
CA LEU A 178 1.91 -5.67 13.87
C LEU A 178 2.42 -7.06 13.48
N HIS A 179 2.25 -7.44 12.20
CA HIS A 179 2.65 -8.75 11.70
C HIS A 179 3.03 -8.71 10.22
N TYR A 180 4.16 -9.30 9.84
CA TYR A 180 4.49 -9.54 8.44
C TYR A 180 3.93 -10.88 7.96
N LEU A 181 3.02 -10.87 6.99
CA LEU A 181 2.40 -12.08 6.45
C LEU A 181 3.27 -12.76 5.39
N THR A 182 4.19 -12.02 4.77
CA THR A 182 5.17 -12.57 3.82
C THR A 182 6.39 -13.20 4.48
N GLY A 183 6.58 -12.99 5.78
CA GLY A 183 7.66 -13.55 6.59
C GLY A 183 8.30 -12.49 7.50
N GLU A 184 8.46 -12.85 8.77
CA GLU A 184 9.02 -12.00 9.82
C GLU A 184 10.35 -12.58 10.32
N ALA A 185 11.36 -11.74 10.45
CA ALA A 185 12.68 -12.13 10.95
C ALA A 185 12.65 -12.26 12.46
N GLU A 186 13.67 -12.90 13.05
CA GLU A 186 13.76 -13.05 14.52
C GLU A 186 13.81 -11.71 15.26
N ASP A 187 14.25 -10.64 14.59
CA ASP A 187 14.32 -9.27 15.12
C ASP A 187 13.01 -8.47 14.92
N GLY A 188 11.96 -9.10 14.39
CA GLY A 188 10.67 -8.45 14.12
C GLY A 188 10.65 -7.57 12.88
N THR A 189 11.70 -7.62 12.03
CA THR A 189 11.71 -6.92 10.75
C THR A 189 11.10 -7.79 9.63
N ALA A 190 10.74 -7.16 8.51
CA ALA A 190 10.30 -7.88 7.33
C ALA A 190 11.43 -8.76 6.78
N GLN A 191 11.33 -10.08 6.92
CA GLN A 191 12.36 -10.99 6.43
C GLN A 191 12.24 -11.22 4.93
N HIS A 192 11.01 -11.26 4.43
CA HIS A 192 10.72 -11.72 3.07
C HIS A 192 9.77 -10.74 2.39
N SER A 193 10.33 -9.90 1.53
CA SER A 193 9.57 -9.20 0.49
C SER A 193 9.45 -10.07 -0.75
N LEU A 194 8.31 -9.98 -1.43
CA LEU A 194 8.04 -10.72 -2.66
C LEU A 194 8.64 -9.96 -3.83
N LYS A 195 9.78 -10.45 -4.35
CA LYS A 195 10.56 -9.77 -5.40
C LYS A 195 10.41 -10.42 -6.76
N SER A 196 9.93 -11.65 -6.80
CA SER A 196 9.79 -12.46 -8.00
C SER A 196 8.50 -13.28 -8.00
N ASN A 197 8.19 -13.88 -9.15
CA ASN A 197 7.11 -14.83 -9.36
C ASN A 197 7.33 -16.04 -8.44
N MET A 198 8.58 -16.50 -8.28
CA MET A 198 8.90 -17.59 -7.35
C MET A 198 8.57 -17.25 -5.90
N ASP A 199 8.80 -16.01 -5.47
CA ASP A 199 8.45 -15.61 -4.10
C ASP A 199 6.95 -15.70 -3.87
N TRP A 200 6.15 -15.32 -4.87
CA TRP A 200 4.70 -15.57 -4.83
C TRP A 200 4.40 -17.07 -4.70
N PHE A 201 5.03 -17.94 -5.49
CA PHE A 201 4.84 -19.40 -5.36
C PHE A 201 5.26 -19.94 -3.98
N GLY A 202 6.26 -19.33 -3.35
CA GLY A 202 6.71 -19.68 -2.00
C GLY A 202 5.73 -19.23 -0.91
N ALA A 203 5.16 -18.03 -1.05
CA ALA A 203 4.21 -17.48 -0.10
C ALA A 203 2.81 -18.13 -0.18
N HIS A 204 2.47 -18.74 -1.32
CA HIS A 204 1.13 -19.28 -1.57
C HIS A 204 1.13 -20.64 -2.26
N TYR A 205 0.33 -21.55 -1.71
CA TYR A 205 0.17 -22.89 -2.27
C TYR A 205 -0.72 -22.98 -3.53
N ASN A 206 -1.42 -21.91 -3.92
CA ASN A 206 -2.40 -21.95 -5.01
C ASN A 206 -2.21 -20.79 -5.98
N ILE A 207 -1.11 -20.84 -6.71
CA ILE A 207 -0.81 -19.95 -7.82
C ILE A 207 -0.93 -20.71 -9.13
N LYS A 208 -1.50 -20.05 -10.14
CA LYS A 208 -1.58 -20.55 -11.51
C LYS A 208 -1.14 -19.47 -12.47
N GLU A 209 -0.32 -19.88 -13.42
CA GLU A 209 -0.11 -19.13 -14.64
C GLU A 209 -1.28 -19.41 -15.60
N ALA A 210 -1.85 -18.34 -16.15
CA ALA A 210 -2.89 -18.36 -17.17
C ALA A 210 -2.28 -17.80 -18.46
N THR A 211 -1.91 -18.71 -19.36
CA THR A 211 -1.35 -18.40 -20.67
C THR A 211 -2.45 -18.43 -21.73
N PHE A 212 -2.57 -17.40 -22.56
CA PHE A 212 -3.66 -17.29 -23.54
C PHE A 212 -3.21 -17.44 -25.00
N GLY A 213 -1.93 -17.74 -25.24
CA GLY A 213 -1.35 -17.99 -26.58
C GLY A 213 -1.16 -16.73 -27.44
N SER A 214 -2.07 -15.76 -27.32
CA SER A 214 -1.96 -14.40 -27.85
C SER A 214 -2.57 -13.41 -26.84
N GLY A 215 -1.86 -12.33 -26.54
CA GLY A 215 -2.27 -11.33 -25.55
C GLY A 215 -1.37 -11.32 -24.31
N ASN A 216 -1.90 -10.79 -23.22
CA ASN A 216 -1.20 -10.73 -21.94
C ASN A 216 -1.33 -12.07 -21.21
N ASP A 217 -0.24 -12.54 -20.65
CA ASP A 217 -0.26 -13.66 -19.73
C ASP A 217 -0.52 -13.14 -18.31
N ALA A 218 -1.05 -14.00 -17.45
CA ALA A 218 -1.37 -13.62 -16.09
C ALA A 218 -0.95 -14.66 -15.05
N ILE A 219 -0.41 -14.20 -13.93
CA ILE A 219 -0.36 -14.98 -12.71
C ILE A 219 -1.60 -14.65 -11.89
N VAL A 220 -2.30 -15.70 -11.44
CA VAL A 220 -3.41 -15.58 -10.50
C VAL A 220 -3.13 -16.44 -9.28
N GLY A 221 -3.16 -15.82 -8.11
CA GLY A 221 -2.89 -16.47 -6.83
C GLY A 221 -4.05 -16.31 -5.86
N ARG A 222 -4.24 -17.31 -4.99
CA ARG A 222 -5.12 -17.21 -3.82
C ARG A 222 -4.34 -17.43 -2.52
N TRP A 223 -4.19 -16.39 -1.73
CA TRP A 223 -3.76 -16.48 -0.31
C TRP A 223 -4.95 -16.77 0.57
N SER A 224 -4.97 -17.91 1.26
CA SER A 224 -5.94 -18.17 2.32
C SER A 224 -5.28 -17.99 3.67
N PHE A 225 -5.89 -17.24 4.59
CA PHE A 225 -5.31 -16.94 5.92
C PHE A 225 -5.83 -17.83 7.05
N TRP A 226 -6.43 -18.97 6.71
CA TRP A 226 -7.01 -19.88 7.70
C TRP A 226 -5.89 -20.65 8.40
N LYS A 227 -5.80 -20.52 9.73
CA LYS A 227 -4.83 -21.27 10.53
C LYS A 227 -5.44 -22.59 11.01
N GLY A 228 -5.18 -23.68 10.27
CA GLY A 228 -5.49 -25.05 10.68
C GLY A 228 -6.98 -25.43 10.70
N GLU A 229 -7.26 -26.74 10.66
CA GLU A 229 -8.62 -27.29 10.52
C GLU A 229 -9.56 -26.98 11.69
N LYS A 230 -9.05 -26.68 12.89
CA LYS A 230 -9.86 -26.68 14.12
C LYS A 230 -10.62 -25.39 14.41
N ASP A 231 -10.00 -24.24 14.17
CA ASP A 231 -10.61 -22.96 14.58
C ASP A 231 -11.18 -22.17 13.41
N GLN A 232 -10.81 -22.51 12.17
CA GLN A 232 -11.33 -21.91 10.95
C GLN A 232 -11.56 -20.39 11.08
N ARG A 233 -10.55 -19.65 11.55
CA ARG A 233 -10.61 -18.18 11.61
C ARG A 233 -9.60 -17.56 10.67
N GLY A 234 -9.99 -16.45 10.08
CA GLY A 234 -9.14 -15.56 9.32
C GLY A 234 -8.35 -14.60 10.21
N LEU A 235 -7.80 -13.57 9.58
CA LEU A 235 -7.12 -12.47 10.27
C LEU A 235 -8.18 -11.53 10.86
N ILE A 236 -8.10 -11.29 12.16
CA ILE A 236 -9.03 -10.39 12.85
C ILE A 236 -8.43 -8.99 12.91
N LEU A 237 -9.17 -8.00 12.41
CA LEU A 237 -8.82 -6.59 12.45
C LEU A 237 -9.78 -5.85 13.38
N TYR A 238 -9.25 -5.08 14.32
CA TYR A 238 -10.04 -4.28 15.25
C TYR A 238 -10.03 -2.80 14.87
N GLY A 239 -11.18 -2.25 14.48
CA GLY A 239 -11.27 -0.86 14.02
C GLY A 239 -11.01 0.16 15.12
N TYR A 240 -11.30 -0.17 16.39
CA TYR A 240 -10.97 0.70 17.52
C TYR A 240 -9.47 0.79 17.82
N ARG A 241 -8.66 -0.13 17.29
CA ARG A 241 -7.19 -0.10 17.37
C ARG A 241 -6.56 0.50 16.12
N GLY A 242 -7.36 0.76 15.08
CA GLY A 242 -6.87 1.18 13.77
C GLY A 242 -6.13 0.06 13.02
N ASP A 243 -6.45 -1.22 13.29
CA ASP A 243 -5.81 -2.33 12.60
C ASP A 243 -6.19 -2.36 11.11
N GLU A 244 -5.21 -2.60 10.25
CA GLU A 244 -5.36 -2.58 8.80
C GLU A 244 -4.63 -3.77 8.17
N PHE A 245 -5.26 -4.38 7.18
CA PHE A 245 -4.55 -5.20 6.20
C PHE A 245 -3.84 -4.27 5.22
N GLN A 246 -2.55 -4.49 5.01
CA GLN A 246 -1.70 -3.60 4.24
C GLN A 246 -0.95 -4.38 3.15
N VAL A 247 -1.00 -3.85 1.93
CA VAL A 247 -0.11 -4.25 0.83
C VAL A 247 0.85 -3.09 0.60
N VAL A 248 2.11 -3.31 0.93
CA VAL A 248 3.17 -2.32 0.81
C VAL A 248 3.98 -2.63 -0.45
N ILE A 249 4.05 -1.69 -1.38
CA ILE A 249 4.79 -1.81 -2.63
C ILE A 249 5.93 -0.80 -2.57
N ASN A 250 7.16 -1.31 -2.45
CA ASN A 250 8.36 -0.49 -2.31
C ASN A 250 9.17 -0.37 -3.62
N ASP A 251 8.57 -0.73 -4.75
CA ASP A 251 9.18 -0.65 -6.08
C ASP A 251 8.27 0.02 -7.09
N ASP A 252 8.87 0.40 -8.22
CA ASP A 252 8.13 0.78 -9.41
C ASP A 252 7.53 -0.45 -10.11
N LEU A 253 6.21 -0.43 -10.29
CA LEU A 253 5.46 -1.45 -11.01
C LEU A 253 5.02 -0.98 -12.41
N SER A 254 5.48 0.19 -12.88
CA SER A 254 5.08 0.78 -14.16
C SER A 254 5.35 -0.11 -15.39
N GLY A 255 6.30 -1.03 -15.27
CA GLY A 255 6.60 -2.02 -16.31
C GLY A 255 5.55 -3.13 -16.46
N LEU A 256 4.64 -3.28 -15.50
CA LEU A 256 3.55 -4.25 -15.56
C LEU A 256 2.34 -3.67 -16.29
N VAL A 257 1.61 -4.52 -17.01
CA VAL A 257 0.30 -4.11 -17.56
C VAL A 257 -0.72 -3.91 -16.43
N LYS A 258 -0.71 -4.80 -15.43
CA LYS A 258 -1.66 -4.77 -14.32
C LYS A 258 -1.17 -5.55 -13.11
N HIS A 259 -1.50 -5.05 -11.92
CA HIS A 259 -1.34 -5.77 -10.67
C HIS A 259 -2.50 -5.47 -9.72
N GLU A 260 -3.26 -6.50 -9.33
CA GLU A 260 -4.48 -6.39 -8.54
C GLU A 260 -4.42 -7.27 -7.30
N PHE A 261 -4.99 -6.74 -6.22
CA PHE A 261 -5.24 -7.41 -4.96
C PHE A 261 -6.73 -7.34 -4.65
N HIS A 262 -7.36 -8.49 -4.47
CA HIS A 262 -8.76 -8.54 -4.05
C HIS A 262 -8.84 -9.20 -2.69
N ILE A 263 -9.29 -8.45 -1.69
CA ILE A 263 -9.38 -8.92 -0.31
C ILE A 263 -10.83 -9.31 -0.04
N GLU A 264 -11.02 -10.53 0.46
CA GLU A 264 -12.33 -11.02 0.89
C GLU A 264 -12.36 -11.21 2.41
N GLY A 265 -13.41 -10.67 3.02
CA GLY A 265 -13.64 -10.73 4.46
C GLY A 265 -15.12 -10.63 4.83
N THR A 266 -15.40 -10.67 6.13
CA THR A 266 -16.73 -10.38 6.67
C THR A 266 -16.63 -9.49 7.90
N LYS A 267 -17.67 -8.68 8.13
CA LYS A 267 -17.84 -7.96 9.39
C LYS A 267 -18.40 -8.91 10.43
N ILE A 268 -17.71 -9.04 11.56
CA ILE A 268 -18.16 -9.91 12.68
C ILE A 268 -18.77 -9.12 13.84
N ARG A 269 -18.52 -7.82 13.92
CA ARG A 269 -19.13 -6.91 14.90
C ARG A 269 -19.17 -5.49 14.37
#